data_AF-A0A5E3ZYJ1-F1
#
_entry.id   AF-A0A5E3ZYJ1-F1
#
_cell.length_a   1.000
_cell.length_b   1.000
_cell.length_c   1.000
_cell.angle_alpha   90.00
_cell.angle_beta   90.00
_cell.angle_gamma   90.00
#
_symmetry.space_group_name_H-M   'P 1'
#
loop_
_entity.id
_entity.type
_entity.pdbx_description
1 polymer ?
#
loop_
_entity_poly.entity_id
_entity_poly.type
_entity_poly.pdbx_seq_one_letter_code
_entity_poly.pdbx_strand_id
1 'polypeptide(L)'
;MSIKDRFGGDSAADTAASAQISGIAMYDAIPQPKDASIGQLAKTAAEQVSTLVRSEIELAKAEIGLQVKRGAIGSIFFIVAAVFALMSFFPFIMMWANLFSLWLGTETWDWCGYLIVFLLLLVFAGIFVGIGIWKMKQVEKPEKTIESVEKLKEVVPSSTKPAPSGYTYLQ
;
A
#
# COMPACT_ATOMS: atom_id res chain seq x y z
N MET A 1 -16.73 1.00 62.44
CA MET A 1 -17.89 1.84 62.03
C MET A 1 -18.32 1.37 60.65
N SER A 2 -19.57 0.88 60.54
CA SER A 2 -20.07 0.06 59.44
C SER A 2 -20.53 0.92 58.26
N ILE A 3 -20.09 0.61 57.03
CA ILE A 3 -20.47 1.31 55.77
C ILE A 3 -21.87 0.88 55.29
N LYS A 4 -22.67 0.20 56.13
CA LYS A 4 -23.94 -0.44 55.71
C LYS A 4 -25.22 0.36 55.98
N ASP A 5 -25.14 1.58 56.52
CA ASP A 5 -26.33 2.35 56.98
C ASP A 5 -26.58 3.67 56.22
N ARG A 6 -26.03 3.89 55.02
CA ARG A 6 -26.19 5.20 54.34
C ARG A 6 -27.29 5.31 53.29
N PHE A 7 -27.84 4.22 52.75
CA PHE A 7 -28.79 4.35 51.63
C PHE A 7 -29.87 3.27 51.68
N GLY A 8 -30.71 3.36 52.70
CA GLY A 8 -32.07 2.82 52.65
C GLY A 8 -33.04 3.99 52.46
N GLY A 9 -33.84 3.94 51.40
CA GLY A 9 -35.01 4.81 51.19
C GLY A 9 -34.83 5.87 50.11
N ASP A 10 -35.23 5.54 48.87
CA ASP A 10 -36.14 6.36 48.06
C ASP A 10 -36.46 5.67 46.73
N SER A 11 -37.30 4.63 46.81
CA SER A 11 -37.80 3.86 45.66
C SER A 11 -38.91 4.58 44.86
N ALA A 12 -38.94 5.92 44.89
CA ALA A 12 -39.92 6.75 44.16
C ALA A 12 -39.27 7.84 43.29
N ALA A 13 -37.95 8.04 43.37
CA ALA A 13 -37.21 8.99 42.53
C ALA A 13 -36.50 8.32 41.34
N ASP A 14 -36.23 7.01 41.41
CA ASP A 14 -35.58 6.24 40.33
C ASP A 14 -36.48 6.07 39.08
N THR A 15 -37.77 6.37 39.16
CA THR A 15 -38.68 6.33 38.01
C THR A 15 -38.57 7.57 37.11
N ALA A 16 -37.96 8.67 37.57
CA ALA A 16 -37.79 9.89 36.79
C ALA A 16 -36.41 10.02 36.09
N ALA A 17 -35.43 9.19 36.47
CA ALA A 17 -34.10 9.18 35.87
C ALA A 17 -33.99 8.32 34.59
N SER A 18 -35.05 7.58 34.24
CA SER A 18 -35.14 6.79 33.00
C SER A 18 -35.49 7.60 31.75
N ALA A 19 -35.69 8.92 31.88
CA ALA A 19 -36.12 9.82 30.81
C ALA A 19 -34.98 10.53 30.06
N GLN A 20 -33.71 10.27 30.37
CA GLN A 20 -32.55 10.85 29.66
C GLN A 20 -31.63 9.79 29.03
N ILE A 21 -32.20 8.85 28.28
CA ILE A 21 -31.47 8.16 27.19
C ILE A 21 -31.77 8.95 25.90
N SER A 22 -31.37 10.22 25.90
CA SER A 22 -31.35 11.07 24.71
C SER A 22 -29.96 10.98 24.10
N GLY A 23 -29.71 9.89 23.38
CA GLY A 23 -28.39 9.61 22.78
C GLY A 23 -28.44 8.89 21.43
N ILE A 24 -29.62 8.47 20.96
CA ILE A 24 -29.80 7.84 19.63
C ILE A 24 -30.98 8.50 18.92
N ALA A 25 -31.01 9.82 18.92
CA ALA A 25 -31.96 10.63 18.15
C ALA A 25 -31.28 11.29 16.93
N MET A 26 -30.35 10.56 16.28
CA MET A 26 -29.70 10.96 15.03
C MET A 26 -29.59 9.79 14.03
N TYR A 27 -30.46 8.78 14.16
CA TYR A 27 -30.87 8.00 13.00
C TYR A 27 -32.29 8.48 12.67
N ASP A 28 -32.38 9.76 12.33
CA ASP A 28 -33.61 10.34 11.81
C ASP A 28 -34.06 9.46 10.65
N ALA A 29 -35.32 9.08 10.74
CA ALA A 29 -35.93 8.08 9.92
C ALA A 29 -35.62 8.42 8.45
N ILE A 30 -35.03 7.47 7.72
CA ILE A 30 -35.39 7.35 6.31
C ILE A 30 -36.92 7.35 6.37
N PRO A 31 -37.63 8.39 5.87
CA PRO A 31 -39.06 8.43 5.95
C PRO A 31 -39.49 7.14 5.27
N GLN A 32 -40.01 6.16 6.01
CA GLN A 32 -40.48 4.92 5.43
C GLN A 32 -41.62 5.37 4.53
N PRO A 33 -41.40 5.47 3.22
CA PRO A 33 -42.37 6.10 2.37
C PRO A 33 -43.37 4.99 2.20
N LYS A 34 -44.44 5.03 3.01
CA LYS A 34 -45.55 4.08 2.92
C LYS A 34 -46.18 4.07 1.52
N ASP A 35 -45.77 5.01 0.65
CA ASP A 35 -46.12 5.13 -0.76
C ASP A 35 -44.91 5.39 -1.68
N ALA A 36 -43.67 4.97 -1.34
CA ALA A 36 -42.58 5.07 -2.31
C ALA A 36 -42.87 4.14 -3.48
N SER A 37 -43.16 4.74 -4.62
CA SER A 37 -43.24 4.00 -5.88
C SER A 37 -41.98 3.16 -6.06
N ILE A 38 -42.11 1.98 -6.69
CA ILE A 38 -40.96 1.12 -7.02
C ILE A 38 -39.88 1.92 -7.78
N GLY A 39 -40.28 2.95 -8.54
CA GLY A 39 -39.36 3.90 -9.18
C GLY A 39 -38.53 4.75 -8.21
N GLN A 40 -39.09 5.19 -7.08
CA GLN A 40 -38.34 5.92 -6.04
C GLN A 40 -37.36 5.00 -5.29
N LEU A 41 -37.75 3.76 -4.98
CA LEU A 41 -36.84 2.80 -4.32
C LEU A 41 -35.67 2.41 -5.23
N ALA A 42 -35.95 2.16 -6.51
CA ALA A 42 -34.91 1.88 -7.51
C ALA A 42 -33.96 3.08 -7.69
N LYS A 43 -34.50 4.31 -7.71
CA LYS A 43 -33.71 5.55 -7.80
C LYS A 43 -32.79 5.72 -6.58
N THR A 44 -33.31 5.56 -5.36
CA THR A 44 -32.51 5.69 -4.13
C THR A 44 -31.45 4.60 -4.01
N ALA A 45 -31.77 3.34 -4.38
CA ALA A 45 -30.79 2.26 -4.42
C ALA A 45 -29.68 2.55 -5.46
N ALA A 46 -30.04 3.06 -6.65
CA ALA A 46 -29.07 3.45 -7.67
C ALA A 46 -28.15 4.60 -7.22
N GLU A 47 -28.70 5.59 -6.49
CA GLU A 47 -27.92 6.69 -5.90
C GLU A 47 -26.93 6.18 -4.84
N GLN A 48 -27.31 5.20 -4.00
CA GLN A 48 -26.41 4.61 -3.01
C GLN A 48 -25.30 3.77 -3.65
N VAL A 49 -25.64 2.95 -4.65
CA VAL A 49 -24.64 2.19 -5.42
C VAL A 49 -23.66 3.14 -6.11
N SER A 50 -24.15 4.23 -6.71
CA SER A 50 -23.31 5.25 -7.34
C SER A 50 -22.35 5.92 -6.32
N THR A 51 -22.83 6.16 -5.10
CA THR A 51 -22.02 6.74 -4.01
C THR A 51 -20.93 5.76 -3.53
N LEU A 52 -21.25 4.47 -3.38
CA LEU A 52 -20.27 3.44 -3.01
C LEU A 52 -19.20 3.27 -4.08
N VAL A 53 -19.60 3.14 -5.35
CA VAL A 53 -18.67 3.03 -6.48
C VAL A 53 -17.76 4.25 -6.56
N ARG A 54 -18.32 5.45 -6.38
CA ARG A 54 -17.53 6.68 -6.33
C ARG A 54 -16.50 6.65 -5.19
N SER A 55 -16.92 6.20 -4.00
CA SER A 55 -16.03 6.10 -2.84
C SER A 55 -14.91 5.07 -3.02
N GLU A 56 -15.19 3.92 -3.64
CA GLU A 56 -14.16 2.92 -3.97
C GLU A 56 -13.18 3.45 -5.01
N ILE A 57 -13.68 4.18 -6.02
CA ILE A 57 -12.81 4.82 -7.03
C ILE A 57 -11.95 5.90 -6.37
N GLU A 58 -12.49 6.70 -5.47
CA GLU A 58 -11.74 7.74 -4.77
C GLU A 58 -10.68 7.14 -3.84
N LEU A 59 -11.00 6.05 -3.15
CA LEU A 59 -10.06 5.31 -2.31
C LEU A 59 -8.97 4.63 -3.15
N ALA A 60 -9.35 3.95 -4.22
CA ALA A 60 -8.41 3.35 -5.16
C ALA A 60 -7.50 4.42 -5.77
N LYS A 61 -8.05 5.56 -6.20
CA LYS A 61 -7.27 6.67 -6.73
C LYS A 61 -6.30 7.24 -5.69
N ALA A 62 -6.69 7.33 -4.42
CA ALA A 62 -5.80 7.74 -3.34
C ALA A 62 -4.67 6.72 -3.11
N GLU A 63 -4.98 5.43 -3.13
CA GLU A 63 -3.99 4.35 -2.95
C GLU A 63 -3.00 4.29 -4.12
N ILE A 64 -3.50 4.34 -5.36
CA ILE A 64 -2.67 4.38 -6.57
C ILE A 64 -1.84 5.67 -6.58
N GLY A 65 -2.42 6.82 -6.21
CA GLY A 65 -1.70 8.10 -6.12
C GLY A 65 -0.57 8.07 -5.10
N LEU A 66 -0.78 7.44 -3.94
CA LEU A 66 0.27 7.18 -2.95
C LEU A 66 1.35 6.25 -3.50
N GLN A 67 0.99 5.17 -4.19
CA GLN A 67 1.94 4.26 -4.83
C GLN A 67 2.79 4.96 -5.88
N VAL A 68 2.19 5.76 -6.75
CA VAL A 68 2.91 6.54 -7.78
C VAL A 68 3.83 7.57 -7.14
N LYS A 69 3.36 8.31 -6.13
CA LYS A 69 4.19 9.31 -5.42
C LYS A 69 5.38 8.65 -4.72
N ARG A 70 5.18 7.47 -4.13
CA ARG A 70 6.23 6.67 -3.48
C ARG A 70 7.23 6.13 -4.50
N GLY A 71 6.75 5.58 -5.62
CA GLY A 71 7.58 5.11 -6.73
C GLY A 71 8.41 6.24 -7.36
N ALA A 72 7.82 7.42 -7.51
CA ALA A 72 8.50 8.61 -8.02
C ALA A 72 9.63 9.08 -7.08
N ILE A 73 9.43 9.03 -5.75
CA ILE A 73 10.48 9.38 -4.79
C ILE A 73 11.61 8.34 -4.79
N GLY A 74 11.27 7.05 -4.93
CA GLY A 74 12.25 5.98 -5.06
C GLY A 74 13.09 6.07 -6.33
N SER A 75 12.48 6.44 -7.47
CA SER A 75 13.15 6.50 -8.77
C SER A 75 14.20 7.60 -8.88
N ILE A 76 14.06 8.71 -8.15
CA ILE A 76 15.03 9.82 -8.15
C ILE A 76 16.44 9.32 -7.79
N PHE A 77 16.55 8.47 -6.75
CA PHE A 77 17.84 7.93 -6.33
C PHE A 77 18.48 7.05 -7.40
N PHE A 78 17.68 6.26 -8.13
CA PHE A 78 18.16 5.44 -9.24
C PHE A 78 18.58 6.28 -10.45
N ILE A 79 17.87 7.38 -10.74
CA ILE A 79 18.26 8.32 -11.80
C ILE A 79 19.60 8.97 -11.45
N VAL A 80 19.75 9.46 -10.22
CA VAL A 80 21.02 10.04 -9.75
C VAL A 80 22.15 9.00 -9.82
N ALA A 81 21.91 7.77 -9.35
CA ALA A 81 22.87 6.68 -9.47
C ALA A 81 23.25 6.38 -10.93
N ALA A 82 22.28 6.36 -11.84
CA ALA A 82 22.52 6.12 -13.26
C ALA A 82 23.37 7.24 -13.88
N VAL A 83 23.15 8.50 -13.49
CA VAL A 83 24.00 9.64 -13.92
C VAL A 83 25.43 9.45 -13.45
N PHE A 84 25.67 9.12 -12.17
CA PHE A 84 27.02 8.85 -11.67
C PHE A 84 27.69 7.65 -12.36
N ALA A 85 26.94 6.57 -12.58
CA ALA A 85 27.43 5.41 -13.32
C ALA A 85 27.78 5.77 -14.77
N LEU A 86 26.94 6.55 -15.45
CA LEU A 86 27.22 7.01 -16.81
C LEU A 86 28.43 7.96 -16.86
N MET A 87 28.52 8.90 -15.91
CA MET A 87 29.68 9.79 -15.77
C MET A 87 30.97 9.03 -15.49
N SER A 88 30.90 7.89 -14.79
CA SER A 88 32.06 7.01 -14.53
C SER A 88 32.66 6.42 -15.82
N PHE A 89 31.88 6.35 -16.90
CA PHE A 89 32.36 5.84 -18.19
C PHE A 89 33.48 6.72 -18.78
N PHE A 90 33.46 8.02 -18.53
CA PHE A 90 34.48 8.95 -19.03
C PHE A 90 35.90 8.69 -18.46
N PRO A 91 36.13 8.65 -17.13
CA PRO A 91 37.43 8.27 -16.58
C PRO A 91 37.77 6.81 -16.89
N PHE A 92 36.79 5.92 -17.06
CA PHE A 92 37.05 4.52 -17.46
C PHE A 92 37.71 4.41 -18.84
N ILE A 93 37.20 5.13 -19.85
CA ILE A 93 37.84 5.12 -21.18
C ILE A 93 39.22 5.80 -21.16
N MET A 94 39.38 6.87 -20.37
CA MET A 94 40.67 7.56 -20.21
C MET A 94 41.70 6.70 -19.50
N MET A 95 41.27 5.92 -18.50
CA MET A 95 42.12 4.92 -17.85
C MET A 95 42.66 3.94 -18.88
N TRP A 96 41.82 3.36 -19.74
CA TRP A 96 42.27 2.44 -20.78
C TRP A 96 43.16 3.11 -21.83
N ALA A 97 42.82 4.32 -22.27
CA ALA A 97 43.64 5.07 -23.22
C ALA A 97 45.07 5.31 -22.69
N ASN A 98 45.19 5.73 -21.43
CA ASN A 98 46.48 5.95 -20.76
C ASN A 98 47.16 4.65 -20.31
N LEU A 99 46.40 3.57 -20.11
CA LEU A 99 47.01 2.27 -19.90
C LEU A 99 47.68 1.84 -21.21
N PHE A 100 46.99 1.96 -22.35
CA PHE A 100 47.52 1.56 -23.66
C PHE A 100 48.75 2.35 -24.10
N SER A 101 48.92 3.61 -23.66
CA SER A 101 50.13 4.38 -23.96
C SER A 101 51.41 3.80 -23.33
N LEU A 102 51.29 2.97 -22.29
CA LEU A 102 52.43 2.22 -21.73
C LEU A 102 53.05 1.27 -22.76
N TRP A 103 52.22 0.57 -23.55
CA TRP A 103 52.71 -0.31 -24.63
C TRP A 103 53.35 0.46 -25.79
N LEU A 104 53.08 1.75 -25.92
CA LEU A 104 53.67 2.63 -26.93
C LEU A 104 54.98 3.29 -26.45
N GLY A 105 55.50 2.90 -25.28
CA GLY A 105 56.78 3.38 -24.73
C GLY A 105 56.66 4.63 -23.86
N THR A 106 55.46 4.98 -23.41
CA THR A 106 55.24 6.09 -22.47
C THR A 106 55.25 5.52 -21.05
N GLU A 107 56.22 5.88 -20.21
CA GLU A 107 56.36 5.33 -18.85
C GLU A 107 55.65 6.22 -17.80
N THR A 108 54.37 6.57 -18.00
CA THR A 108 53.61 7.39 -17.04
C THR A 108 52.51 6.61 -16.33
N TRP A 109 52.32 6.88 -15.04
CA TRP A 109 51.38 6.16 -14.16
C TRP A 109 50.02 6.85 -14.06
N ASP A 110 49.67 7.68 -15.05
CA ASP A 110 48.48 8.54 -15.02
C ASP A 110 47.17 7.73 -15.02
N TRP A 111 47.21 6.50 -15.56
CA TRP A 111 46.08 5.56 -15.55
C TRP A 111 45.54 5.27 -14.14
N CYS A 112 46.40 5.29 -13.12
CA CYS A 112 46.01 5.09 -11.72
C CYS A 112 45.06 6.19 -11.24
N GLY A 113 45.30 7.45 -11.64
CA GLY A 113 44.45 8.58 -11.27
C GLY A 113 43.04 8.43 -11.82
N TYR A 114 42.93 8.05 -13.10
CA TYR A 114 41.64 7.79 -13.74
C TYR A 114 40.91 6.59 -13.12
N LEU A 115 41.64 5.52 -12.76
CA LEU A 115 41.06 4.37 -12.06
C LEU A 115 40.47 4.78 -10.70
N ILE A 116 41.18 5.59 -9.91
CA ILE A 116 40.71 6.06 -8.60
C ILE A 116 39.43 6.89 -8.77
N VAL A 117 39.40 7.83 -9.72
CA VAL A 117 38.19 8.64 -9.99
C VAL A 117 37.03 7.77 -10.46
N PHE A 118 37.28 6.79 -11.33
CA PHE A 118 36.26 5.82 -11.76
C PHE A 118 35.66 5.07 -10.57
N LEU A 119 36.51 4.54 -9.68
CA LEU A 119 36.06 3.82 -8.49
C LEU A 119 35.28 4.74 -7.53
N LEU A 120 35.72 5.98 -7.32
CA LEU A 120 34.99 6.95 -6.50
C LEU A 120 33.59 7.22 -7.04
N LEU A 121 33.45 7.41 -8.35
CA LEU A 121 32.13 7.60 -8.99
C LEU A 121 31.24 6.37 -8.86
N LEU A 122 31.79 5.16 -8.99
CA LEU A 122 31.04 3.93 -8.74
C LEU A 122 30.62 3.78 -7.28
N VAL A 123 31.46 4.19 -6.33
CA VAL A 123 31.09 4.23 -4.91
C VAL A 123 29.92 5.19 -4.70
N PHE A 124 29.95 6.40 -5.27
CA PHE A 124 28.81 7.32 -5.20
C PHE A 124 27.54 6.72 -5.82
N ALA A 125 27.63 6.14 -7.02
CA ALA A 125 26.50 5.46 -7.64
C ALA A 125 25.95 4.33 -6.74
N GLY A 126 26.82 3.51 -6.17
CA GLY A 126 26.46 2.44 -5.24
C GLY A 126 25.79 2.95 -3.96
N ILE A 127 26.23 4.08 -3.41
CA ILE A 127 25.59 4.74 -2.26
C ILE A 127 24.16 5.15 -2.62
N PHE A 128 23.95 5.80 -3.78
CA PHE A 128 22.62 6.22 -4.22
C PHE A 128 21.69 5.03 -4.49
N VAL A 129 22.20 3.95 -5.10
CA VAL A 129 21.44 2.68 -5.25
C VAL A 129 21.08 2.12 -3.88
N GLY A 130 22.04 2.07 -2.94
CA GLY A 130 21.81 1.58 -1.59
C GLY A 130 20.74 2.38 -0.85
N ILE A 131 20.78 3.72 -0.95
CA ILE A 131 19.75 4.60 -0.39
C ILE A 131 18.40 4.38 -1.08
N GLY A 132 18.36 4.25 -2.40
CA GLY A 132 17.15 3.98 -3.16
C GLY A 132 16.47 2.67 -2.74
N ILE A 133 17.27 1.60 -2.60
CA ILE A 133 16.80 0.30 -2.11
C ILE A 133 16.32 0.40 -0.66
N TRP A 134 17.08 1.07 0.22
CA TRP A 134 16.70 1.25 1.61
C TRP A 134 15.37 2.02 1.74
N LYS A 135 15.20 3.10 0.96
CA LYS A 135 13.96 3.87 0.90
C LYS A 135 12.81 3.04 0.37
N MET A 136 13.02 2.24 -0.68
CA MET A 136 11.99 1.34 -1.21
C MET A 136 11.59 0.26 -0.19
N LYS A 137 12.54 -0.26 0.60
CA LYS A 137 12.28 -1.22 1.68
C LYS A 137 11.58 -0.60 2.89
N GLN A 138 11.81 0.68 3.15
CA GLN A 138 11.19 1.41 4.26
C GLN A 138 9.74 1.81 3.95
N VAL A 139 9.30 1.71 2.70
CA VAL A 139 7.88 1.79 2.35
C VAL A 139 7.21 0.51 2.86
N GLU A 140 6.45 0.63 3.96
CA GLU A 140 5.63 -0.45 4.50
C GLU A 140 4.77 -1.07 3.39
N LYS A 141 4.74 -2.41 3.36
CA LYS A 141 3.90 -3.16 2.43
C LYS A 141 2.45 -2.69 2.57
N PRO A 142 1.71 -2.47 1.47
CA PRO A 142 0.30 -2.11 1.55
C PRO A 142 -0.46 -3.22 2.30
N GLU A 143 -0.85 -2.94 3.55
CA GLU A 143 -1.54 -3.87 4.45
C GLU A 143 -2.79 -4.46 3.77
N LYS A 144 -3.46 -3.65 2.95
CA LYS A 144 -4.68 -4.00 2.21
C LYS A 144 -4.47 -5.04 1.11
N THR A 145 -3.28 -5.10 0.50
CA THR A 145 -2.96 -6.14 -0.50
C THR A 145 -2.70 -7.48 0.15
N ILE A 146 -2.08 -7.51 1.34
CA ILE A 146 -1.85 -8.77 2.07
C ILE A 146 -3.18 -9.30 2.60
N GLU A 147 -4.01 -8.45 3.20
CA GLU A 147 -5.32 -8.83 3.73
C GLU A 147 -6.26 -9.38 2.63
N SER A 148 -6.21 -8.79 1.42
CA SER A 148 -6.98 -9.27 0.26
C SER A 148 -6.46 -10.60 -0.29
N VAL A 149 -5.13 -10.80 -0.35
CA VAL A 149 -4.54 -12.06 -0.80
C VAL A 149 -4.76 -13.18 0.23
N GLU A 150 -4.75 -12.85 1.51
CA GLU A 150 -5.02 -13.79 2.61
C GLU A 150 -6.50 -14.22 2.60
N LYS A 151 -7.43 -13.27 2.41
CA LYS A 151 -8.86 -13.59 2.16
C LYS A 151 -9.08 -14.39 0.88
N LEU A 152 -8.35 -14.11 -0.20
CA LEU A 152 -8.42 -14.91 -1.43
C LEU A 152 -7.93 -16.34 -1.21
N LYS A 153 -6.95 -16.55 -0.32
CA LYS A 153 -6.47 -17.89 0.03
C LYS A 153 -7.47 -18.68 0.88
N GLU A 154 -8.28 -17.98 1.66
CA GLU A 154 -9.35 -18.56 2.48
C GLU A 154 -10.58 -18.94 1.63
N VAL A 155 -10.84 -18.24 0.53
CA VAL A 155 -12.04 -18.41 -0.33
C VAL A 155 -11.77 -19.22 -1.61
N VAL A 156 -10.54 -19.66 -1.88
CA VAL A 156 -10.23 -20.58 -2.98
C VAL A 156 -10.22 -22.02 -2.46
N PRO A 157 -11.34 -22.78 -2.55
CA PRO A 157 -11.28 -24.22 -2.49
C PRO A 157 -10.51 -24.71 -3.72
N SER A 158 -9.48 -25.53 -3.50
CA SER A 158 -8.86 -26.32 -4.55
C SER A 158 -9.92 -27.27 -5.12
N SER A 159 -10.63 -26.82 -6.15
CA SER A 159 -11.61 -27.60 -6.91
C SER A 159 -10.89 -28.73 -7.64
N THR A 160 -10.64 -29.83 -6.95
CA THR A 160 -10.41 -31.13 -7.58
C THR A 160 -11.15 -32.17 -6.75
N LYS A 161 -12.49 -32.12 -6.84
CA LYS A 161 -13.33 -33.25 -6.47
C LYS A 161 -13.60 -34.02 -7.77
N PRO A 162 -12.96 -35.19 -8.01
CA PRO A 162 -13.32 -36.01 -9.15
C PRO A 162 -14.77 -36.49 -8.99
N ALA A 163 -15.53 -36.42 -10.08
CA ALA A 163 -16.91 -36.88 -10.13
C ALA A 163 -16.99 -38.38 -9.75
N PRO A 164 -17.98 -38.82 -8.95
CA PRO A 164 -18.16 -40.24 -8.69
C PRO A 164 -18.56 -40.95 -9.98
N SER A 165 -17.64 -41.75 -10.52
CA SER A 165 -17.93 -42.69 -11.60
C SER A 165 -18.64 -43.90 -10.99
N GLY A 166 -19.94 -44.01 -11.23
CA GLY A 166 -20.77 -45.05 -10.64
C GLY A 166 -22.14 -45.17 -11.29
N TYR A 167 -22.19 -45.29 -12.62
CA TYR A 167 -23.36 -45.85 -13.31
C TYR A 167 -22.97 -47.19 -13.93
N THR A 168 -22.91 -48.21 -13.07
CA THR A 168 -22.93 -49.61 -13.51
C THR A 168 -24.36 -49.94 -13.91
N TYR A 169 -24.62 -50.01 -15.22
CA TYR A 169 -25.84 -50.63 -15.76
C TYR A 169 -25.83 -52.11 -15.40
N LEU A 170 -26.77 -52.54 -14.55
CA LEU A 170 -27.12 -53.93 -14.36
C LEU A 170 -28.34 -54.26 -15.22
N GLN A 171 -28.13 -55.24 -16.10
CA GLN A 171 -29.07 -56.08 -16.85
C GLN A 171 -29.88 -55.46 -17.99
#